data_AF-A0A8X8VVM3-F1
#
_entry.id   AF-A0A8X8VVM3-F1
#
_cell.length_a   1.000
_cell.length_b   1.000
_cell.length_c   1.000
_cell.angle_alpha   90.00
_cell.angle_beta   90.00
_cell.angle_gamma   90.00
#
_symmetry.space_group_name_H-M   'P 1'
#
loop_
_entity.id
_entity.type
_entity.pdbx_description
1 polymer ?
#
loop_
_entity_poly.entity_id
_entity_poly.type
_entity_poly.pdbx_seq_one_letter_code
_entity_poly.pdbx_strand_id
1 'polypeptide(L)'
;MVMPKMFSVPDTPAYDVNRNQNHIPRGSNPVVDLSLNSTLTDPIQIINNNLTIMYNEMIGGAASAIDFMGQPYREGDEPHGFSSGGSSERGSHTAIHVWVGDPNNEYHEDMGNFYSSGRDPLFYCHHANVDRMWTIWKDLPASYSKEFTDPDFLNSAFMFYDEEKNLVRITVVDALDHKKMGYEYEHSHIPWIDYRPQQKLVPANFESLSKKAQTAKKLFPLKALNNTVRVIVPKPAKGKADETLVVENIVTDNTKLVKFDGFINDEDDKPEEVDRAEYAGSYTQLPHRVKAKQSTGNLYLNLKELYENINIADDDDSVVVTINGDAVNINGIKIIPRVN
;
A
#
# COMPACT_ATOMS: atom_id res chain seq x y z
N MET A 1 4.52 16.69 5.93
CA MET A 1 3.34 15.84 5.69
C MET A 1 2.06 16.67 5.63
N VAL A 2 2.09 17.83 4.98
CA VAL A 2 0.92 18.72 4.83
C VAL A 2 0.87 19.13 3.36
N MET A 3 -0.30 19.51 2.86
CA MET A 3 -0.41 20.01 1.49
C MET A 3 0.54 21.20 1.29
N PRO A 4 1.41 21.20 0.27
CA PRO A 4 2.31 22.33 0.03
C PRO A 4 1.51 23.58 -0.29
N LYS A 5 1.86 24.70 0.36
CA LYS A 5 1.10 25.97 0.27
C LYS A 5 0.89 26.45 -1.16
N MET A 6 1.81 26.19 -2.08
CA MET A 6 1.67 26.60 -3.48
C MET A 6 0.41 26.01 -4.17
N PHE A 7 -0.06 24.85 -3.73
CA PHE A 7 -1.28 24.24 -4.27
C PHE A 7 -2.53 24.82 -3.59
N SER A 8 -2.44 25.36 -2.37
CA SER A 8 -3.62 25.77 -1.60
C SER A 8 -4.06 27.23 -1.81
N VAL A 9 -3.41 27.99 -2.70
CA VAL A 9 -3.70 29.42 -2.93
C VAL A 9 -4.68 29.57 -4.09
N PRO A 10 -5.92 30.04 -3.86
CA PRO A 10 -6.89 30.29 -4.93
C PRO A 10 -6.35 31.22 -6.03
N ASP A 11 -6.93 31.12 -7.22
CA ASP A 11 -6.59 31.95 -8.39
C ASP A 11 -5.14 31.80 -8.89
N THR A 12 -4.46 30.72 -8.52
CA THR A 12 -3.14 30.37 -9.06
C THR A 12 -3.22 29.19 -10.04
N PRO A 13 -2.28 29.05 -10.99
CA PRO A 13 -2.26 27.93 -11.93
C PRO A 13 -2.09 26.55 -11.26
N ALA A 14 -1.60 26.49 -10.02
CA ALA A 14 -1.43 25.26 -9.25
C ALA A 14 -2.66 24.90 -8.41
N TYR A 15 -3.65 25.79 -8.32
CA TYR A 15 -4.85 25.57 -7.54
C TYR A 15 -5.85 24.68 -8.28
N ASP A 16 -6.51 23.82 -7.52
CA ASP A 16 -7.67 23.07 -7.96
C ASP A 16 -8.78 23.21 -6.90
N VAL A 17 -10.00 23.48 -7.38
CA VAL A 17 -11.20 23.60 -6.55
C VAL A 17 -11.72 22.24 -6.10
N ASN A 18 -11.48 21.19 -6.89
CA ASN A 18 -11.93 19.82 -6.68
C ASN A 18 -11.00 19.05 -5.72
N ARG A 19 -10.72 19.65 -4.56
CA ARG A 19 -9.97 19.03 -3.48
C ARG A 19 -10.80 18.96 -2.22
N ASN A 20 -10.45 18.02 -1.33
CA ASN A 20 -11.07 17.93 -0.01
C ASN A 20 -10.86 19.23 0.77
N GLN A 21 -11.94 19.99 0.96
CA GLN A 21 -11.89 21.32 1.59
C GLN A 21 -11.42 21.27 3.06
N ASN A 22 -11.57 20.14 3.75
CA ASN A 22 -11.10 19.95 5.13
C ASN A 22 -9.58 19.78 5.22
N HIS A 23 -8.93 19.47 4.10
CA HIS A 23 -7.50 19.17 4.02
C HIS A 23 -6.67 20.35 3.46
N ILE A 24 -7.33 21.43 3.05
CA ILE A 24 -6.69 22.65 2.58
C ILE A 24 -6.16 23.46 3.79
N PRO A 25 -4.88 23.86 3.81
CA PRO A 25 -4.31 24.66 4.90
C PRO A 25 -4.94 26.07 4.98
N ARG A 26 -5.98 26.24 5.80
CA ARG A 26 -6.70 27.51 6.04
C ARG A 26 -6.63 27.91 7.52
N GLY A 27 -5.43 28.23 8.01
CA GLY A 27 -5.19 28.58 9.42
C GLY A 27 -4.89 27.39 10.33
N SER A 28 -5.20 26.17 9.88
CA SER A 28 -4.65 24.90 10.37
C SER A 28 -3.76 24.27 9.30
N ASN A 29 -2.94 23.29 9.69
CA ASN A 29 -2.11 22.50 8.78
C ASN A 29 -2.49 21.02 8.91
N PRO A 30 -3.55 20.55 8.23
CA PRO A 30 -3.95 19.15 8.28
C PRO A 30 -2.80 18.24 7.85
N VAL A 31 -2.49 17.26 8.70
CA VAL A 31 -1.49 16.23 8.38
C VAL A 31 -2.14 15.22 7.46
N VAL A 32 -1.45 14.83 6.40
CA VAL A 32 -1.92 13.76 5.52
C VAL A 32 -1.99 12.45 6.28
N ASP A 33 -3.05 11.66 6.08
CA ASP A 33 -3.19 10.35 6.68
C ASP A 33 -2.97 9.26 5.63
N LEU A 34 -1.80 8.63 5.67
CA LEU A 34 -1.45 7.53 4.77
C LEU A 34 -2.17 6.23 5.15
N SER A 35 -2.71 6.13 6.37
CA SER A 35 -3.44 4.95 6.82
C SER A 35 -4.83 4.85 6.23
N LEU A 36 -5.37 5.91 5.61
CA LEU A 36 -6.69 5.97 4.96
C LEU A 36 -7.89 5.66 5.86
N ASN A 37 -8.98 6.43 5.70
CA ASN A 37 -10.26 6.20 6.37
C ASN A 37 -10.17 6.01 7.91
N SER A 38 -9.15 6.58 8.55
CA SER A 38 -9.09 6.60 10.02
C SER A 38 -9.95 7.72 10.58
N THR A 39 -10.43 7.54 11.81
CA THR A 39 -11.06 8.62 12.59
C THR A 39 -10.06 9.37 13.47
N LEU A 40 -8.76 9.09 13.31
CA LEU A 40 -7.69 9.70 14.07
C LEU A 40 -7.61 11.20 13.79
N THR A 41 -7.46 11.97 14.86
CA THR A 41 -7.28 13.43 14.80
C THR A 41 -6.00 13.89 15.47
N ASP A 42 -5.31 13.02 16.22
CA ASP A 42 -4.03 13.34 16.84
C ASP A 42 -2.92 13.36 15.77
N PRO A 43 -2.33 14.54 15.48
CA PRO A 43 -1.28 14.64 14.48
C PRO A 43 -0.03 13.82 14.83
N ILE A 44 0.26 13.58 16.11
CA ILE A 44 1.44 12.79 16.50
C ILE A 44 1.25 11.33 16.08
N GLN A 45 0.10 10.75 16.43
CA GLN A 45 -0.23 9.39 16.02
C GLN A 45 -0.27 9.23 14.49
N ILE A 46 -0.87 10.19 13.76
CA ILE A 46 -0.89 10.17 12.29
C ILE A 46 0.53 10.21 11.71
N ILE A 47 1.42 11.03 12.26
CA ILE A 47 2.82 11.09 11.80
C ILE A 47 3.53 9.76 12.05
N ASN A 48 3.35 9.14 13.22
CA ASN A 48 3.96 7.83 13.52
C ASN A 48 3.42 6.74 12.58
N ASN A 49 2.10 6.70 12.36
CA ASN A 49 1.48 5.80 11.39
C ASN A 49 2.09 6.00 10.00
N ASN A 50 2.16 7.24 9.51
CA ASN A 50 2.72 7.55 8.20
C ASN A 50 4.17 7.10 8.04
N LEU A 51 5.02 7.35 9.03
CA LEU A 51 6.42 6.98 8.97
C LEU A 51 6.60 5.45 9.01
N THR A 52 5.78 4.75 9.79
CA THR A 52 5.78 3.28 9.84
C THR A 52 5.25 2.66 8.54
N ILE A 53 4.20 3.24 7.94
CA ILE A 53 3.69 2.83 6.63
C ILE A 53 4.79 2.97 5.58
N MET A 54 5.47 4.12 5.53
CA MET A 54 6.57 4.33 4.59
C MET A 54 7.73 3.34 4.82
N TYR A 55 8.08 3.06 6.09
CA TYR A 55 9.08 2.03 6.39
C TYR A 55 8.67 0.66 5.85
N ASN A 56 7.43 0.24 6.11
CA ASN A 56 6.91 -1.05 5.67
C ASN A 56 6.82 -1.14 4.15
N GLU A 57 6.33 -0.12 3.45
CA GLU A 57 6.22 -0.14 1.99
C GLU A 57 7.59 -0.20 1.29
N MET A 58 8.60 0.47 1.85
CA MET A 58 9.92 0.63 1.24
C MET A 58 10.94 -0.42 1.68
N ILE A 59 10.80 -0.96 2.90
CA ILE A 59 11.78 -1.84 3.55
C ILE A 59 11.09 -3.09 4.12
N GLY A 60 10.31 -2.95 5.20
CA GLY A 60 9.88 -4.09 6.02
C GLY A 60 8.97 -5.09 5.30
N GLY A 61 8.14 -4.60 4.38
CA GLY A 61 7.20 -5.39 3.59
C GLY A 61 7.71 -5.77 2.19
N ALA A 62 8.79 -5.17 1.70
CA ALA A 62 9.33 -5.41 0.37
C ALA A 62 10.56 -6.32 0.41
N ALA A 63 10.45 -7.55 -0.10
CA ALA A 63 11.53 -8.53 -0.04
C ALA A 63 11.98 -9.07 -1.40
N SER A 64 11.43 -8.52 -2.47
CA SER A 64 11.82 -8.72 -3.87
C SER A 64 11.47 -7.47 -4.69
N ALA A 65 11.99 -7.36 -5.91
CA ALA A 65 11.55 -6.32 -6.84
C ALA A 65 10.05 -6.43 -7.20
N ILE A 66 9.50 -7.65 -7.20
CA ILE A 66 8.08 -7.92 -7.46
C ILE A 66 7.20 -7.46 -6.30
N ASP A 67 7.65 -7.62 -5.05
CA ASP A 67 6.90 -7.09 -3.89
C ASP A 67 6.79 -5.56 -3.96
N PHE A 68 7.87 -4.90 -4.39
CA PHE A 68 7.93 -3.45 -4.49
C PHE A 68 7.16 -2.89 -5.69
N MET A 69 7.32 -3.47 -6.88
CA MET A 69 6.76 -2.96 -8.15
C MET A 69 5.41 -3.56 -8.54
N GLY A 70 5.15 -4.81 -8.13
CA GLY A 70 3.97 -5.56 -8.51
C GLY A 70 4.26 -6.77 -9.40
N GLN A 71 3.20 -7.52 -9.67
CA GLN A 71 3.23 -8.75 -10.44
C GLN A 71 3.40 -8.46 -11.95
N PRO A 72 4.02 -9.38 -12.70
CA PRO A 72 4.10 -9.27 -14.16
C PRO A 72 2.72 -9.16 -14.81
N TYR A 73 2.59 -8.25 -15.78
CA TYR A 73 1.42 -8.11 -16.66
C TYR A 73 1.89 -8.10 -18.11
N ARG A 74 1.34 -9.01 -18.93
CA ARG A 74 1.78 -9.26 -20.30
C ARG A 74 0.63 -9.14 -21.30
N GLU A 75 1.00 -9.07 -22.58
CA GLU A 75 0.03 -9.15 -23.66
C GLU A 75 -0.78 -10.46 -23.57
N GLY A 76 -2.11 -10.32 -23.60
CA GLY A 76 -3.04 -11.45 -23.50
C GLY A 76 -3.49 -11.79 -22.08
N ASP A 77 -2.89 -11.18 -21.05
CA ASP A 77 -3.39 -11.29 -19.69
C ASP A 77 -4.73 -10.56 -19.53
N GLU A 78 -5.60 -11.12 -18.70
CA GLU A 78 -6.79 -10.40 -18.26
C GLU A 78 -6.39 -9.19 -17.40
N PRO A 79 -7.13 -8.07 -17.44
CA PRO A 79 -6.86 -6.93 -16.60
C PRO A 79 -6.76 -7.35 -15.13
N HIS A 80 -5.57 -7.17 -14.55
CA HIS A 80 -5.35 -7.53 -13.16
C HIS A 80 -6.19 -6.65 -12.22
N GLY A 81 -6.57 -7.22 -11.08
CA GLY A 81 -7.07 -6.43 -9.97
C GLY A 81 -5.96 -5.56 -9.39
N PHE A 82 -6.36 -4.49 -8.68
CA PHE A 82 -5.46 -3.61 -7.95
C PHE A 82 -4.55 -4.38 -6.97
N SER A 83 -5.02 -5.56 -6.54
CA SER A 83 -4.29 -6.63 -5.86
C SER A 83 -3.09 -7.21 -6.61
N SER A 84 -2.68 -6.69 -7.77
CA SER A 84 -1.45 -7.09 -8.46
C SER A 84 -0.34 -6.02 -8.47
N GLY A 85 -0.61 -4.77 -8.07
CA GLY A 85 0.39 -3.69 -7.93
C GLY A 85 1.51 -3.91 -6.89
N GLY A 86 2.51 -3.05 -6.83
CA GLY A 86 3.55 -3.16 -5.79
C GLY A 86 3.15 -2.56 -4.45
N SER A 87 3.99 -2.73 -3.41
CA SER A 87 3.90 -1.91 -2.19
C SER A 87 4.04 -0.42 -2.49
N SER A 88 4.75 -0.05 -3.57
CA SER A 88 4.88 1.35 -4.02
C SER A 88 3.56 1.96 -4.50
N GLU A 89 2.60 1.14 -4.91
CA GLU A 89 1.29 1.57 -5.44
C GLU A 89 0.17 1.41 -4.39
N ARG A 90 0.21 0.29 -3.66
CA ARG A 90 -0.84 -0.15 -2.75
C ARG A 90 -0.57 0.30 -1.32
N GLY A 91 -0.84 1.58 -1.05
CA GLY A 91 -0.73 2.15 0.29
C GLY A 91 -0.66 3.67 0.21
N SER A 92 0.51 4.23 0.51
CA SER A 92 0.73 5.68 0.57
C SER A 92 0.35 6.41 -0.73
N HIS A 93 0.64 5.83 -1.90
CA HIS A 93 0.21 6.36 -3.20
C HIS A 93 -1.33 6.52 -3.27
N THR A 94 -2.06 5.42 -3.08
CA THR A 94 -3.53 5.43 -3.05
C THR A 94 -4.06 6.36 -1.95
N ALA A 95 -3.36 6.45 -0.81
CA ALA A 95 -3.75 7.29 0.30
C ALA A 95 -3.75 8.79 -0.06
N ILE A 96 -2.72 9.27 -0.76
CA ILE A 96 -2.66 10.66 -1.21
C ILE A 96 -3.80 10.96 -2.19
N HIS A 97 -4.09 10.06 -3.13
CA HIS A 97 -5.20 10.22 -4.07
C HIS A 97 -6.53 10.46 -3.36
N VAL A 98 -6.88 9.59 -2.41
CA VAL A 98 -8.12 9.69 -1.63
C VAL A 98 -8.10 10.92 -0.72
N TRP A 99 -6.97 11.20 -0.06
CA TRP A 99 -6.87 12.31 0.88
C TRP A 99 -7.04 13.66 0.16
N VAL A 100 -6.53 13.81 -1.06
CA VAL A 100 -6.64 15.07 -1.82
C VAL A 100 -7.99 15.22 -2.53
N GLY A 101 -8.57 14.16 -3.09
CA GLY A 101 -9.83 14.22 -3.86
C GLY A 101 -11.01 14.77 -3.07
N ASP A 102 -11.91 15.52 -3.71
CA ASP A 102 -13.06 16.12 -3.02
C ASP A 102 -14.15 15.08 -2.73
N PRO A 103 -14.44 14.73 -1.46
CA PRO A 103 -15.48 13.76 -1.14
C PRO A 103 -16.90 14.20 -1.49
N ASN A 104 -17.12 15.46 -1.87
CA ASN A 104 -18.43 15.96 -2.30
C ASN A 104 -18.70 15.75 -3.79
N ASN A 105 -17.68 15.42 -4.59
CA ASN A 105 -17.85 15.09 -5.99
C ASN A 105 -18.31 13.63 -6.17
N GLU A 106 -19.11 13.35 -7.22
CA GLU A 106 -19.75 12.03 -7.44
C GLU A 106 -18.76 10.87 -7.43
N TYR A 107 -17.54 11.09 -7.96
CA TYR A 107 -16.48 10.07 -8.02
C TYR A 107 -15.20 10.52 -7.34
N HIS A 108 -15.28 11.46 -6.39
CA HIS A 108 -14.14 12.01 -5.66
C HIS A 108 -13.12 12.78 -6.52
N GLU A 109 -13.60 13.42 -7.59
CA GLU A 109 -12.77 14.24 -8.46
C GLU A 109 -12.05 15.36 -7.70
N ASP A 110 -10.87 15.80 -8.14
CA ASP A 110 -10.11 15.27 -9.27
C ASP A 110 -9.14 14.15 -8.85
N MET A 111 -8.37 14.34 -7.76
CA MET A 111 -7.35 13.38 -7.29
C MET A 111 -7.89 12.02 -6.86
N GLY A 112 -9.14 11.90 -6.40
CA GLY A 112 -9.69 10.65 -5.87
C GLY A 112 -10.05 9.60 -6.91
N ASN A 113 -9.85 9.88 -8.20
CA ASN A 113 -10.12 8.93 -9.29
C ASN A 113 -9.12 9.05 -10.43
N PHE A 114 -8.67 7.90 -10.98
CA PHE A 114 -7.64 7.92 -12.02
C PHE A 114 -8.03 8.71 -13.28
N TYR A 115 -9.30 8.67 -13.69
CA TYR A 115 -9.74 9.34 -14.92
C TYR A 115 -9.67 10.88 -14.85
N SER A 116 -9.66 11.42 -13.64
CA SER A 116 -9.68 12.86 -13.35
C SER A 116 -8.40 13.36 -12.70
N SER A 117 -7.63 12.49 -12.05
CA SER A 117 -6.47 12.85 -11.23
C SER A 117 -5.48 13.81 -11.91
N GLY A 118 -5.12 13.56 -13.17
CA GLY A 118 -4.19 14.41 -13.94
C GLY A 118 -4.70 15.82 -14.28
N ARG A 119 -5.95 16.17 -13.93
CA ARG A 119 -6.48 17.54 -14.04
C ARG A 119 -6.01 18.44 -12.90
N ASP A 120 -5.75 17.85 -11.72
CA ASP A 120 -5.18 18.56 -10.58
C ASP A 120 -3.66 18.68 -10.76
N PRO A 121 -3.07 19.89 -10.78
CA PRO A 121 -1.61 20.07 -10.87
C PRO A 121 -0.81 19.35 -9.77
N LEU A 122 -1.43 19.10 -8.60
CA LEU A 122 -0.81 18.37 -7.48
C LEU A 122 -0.50 16.92 -7.85
N PHE A 123 -1.27 16.30 -8.76
CA PHE A 123 -1.03 14.94 -9.26
C PHE A 123 0.42 14.72 -9.69
N TYR A 124 0.96 15.63 -10.49
CA TYR A 124 2.33 15.53 -11.00
C TYR A 124 3.36 15.70 -9.88
N CYS A 125 3.08 16.53 -8.87
CA CYS A 125 3.93 16.66 -7.69
C CYS A 125 3.89 15.40 -6.80
N HIS A 126 2.72 14.78 -6.66
CA HIS A 126 2.57 13.51 -5.97
C HIS A 126 3.38 12.41 -6.67
N HIS A 127 3.18 12.24 -7.98
CA HIS A 127 3.89 11.24 -8.77
C HIS A 127 5.39 11.52 -8.89
N ALA A 128 5.83 12.78 -8.82
CA ALA A 128 7.25 13.09 -8.69
C ALA A 128 7.85 12.51 -7.39
N ASN A 129 7.11 12.50 -6.28
CA ASN A 129 7.60 11.85 -5.06
C ASN A 129 7.47 10.31 -5.11
N VAL A 130 6.49 9.76 -5.84
CA VAL A 130 6.41 8.31 -6.11
C VAL A 130 7.61 7.85 -6.95
N ASP A 131 7.96 8.57 -8.01
CA ASP A 131 9.17 8.31 -8.80
C ASP A 131 10.45 8.45 -7.96
N ARG A 132 10.51 9.48 -7.09
CA ARG A 132 11.58 9.59 -6.10
C ARG A 132 11.67 8.36 -5.19
N MET A 133 10.55 7.75 -4.78
CA MET A 133 10.58 6.54 -3.95
C MET A 133 11.28 5.41 -4.69
N TRP A 134 11.07 5.24 -6.00
CA TRP A 134 11.83 4.26 -6.78
C TRP A 134 13.34 4.52 -6.71
N THR A 135 13.78 5.77 -6.86
CA THR A 135 15.22 6.10 -6.78
C THR A 135 15.80 5.75 -5.40
N ILE A 136 15.08 6.08 -4.32
CA ILE A 136 15.49 5.76 -2.95
C ILE A 136 15.52 4.25 -2.73
N TRP A 137 14.47 3.54 -3.16
CA TRP A 137 14.38 2.10 -3.02
C TRP A 137 15.56 1.41 -3.70
N LYS A 138 15.97 1.83 -4.89
CA LYS A 138 17.15 1.27 -5.56
C LYS A 138 18.43 1.40 -4.71
N ASP A 139 18.60 2.55 -4.05
CA ASP A 139 19.81 2.86 -3.27
C ASP A 139 19.80 2.26 -1.85
N LEU A 140 18.63 1.89 -1.32
CA LEU A 140 18.55 1.25 -0.01
C LEU A 140 19.26 -0.12 0.00
N PRO A 141 19.93 -0.51 1.09
CA PRO A 141 20.44 -1.87 1.23
C PRO A 141 19.31 -2.91 1.18
N ALA A 142 19.55 -4.04 0.52
CA ALA A 142 18.63 -5.17 0.49
C ALA A 142 19.37 -6.50 0.44
N SER A 143 18.72 -7.55 0.95
CA SER A 143 19.20 -8.93 0.88
C SER A 143 18.80 -9.64 -0.42
N TYR A 144 18.10 -8.95 -1.31
CA TYR A 144 17.56 -9.46 -2.57
C TYR A 144 17.99 -8.57 -3.75
N SER A 145 17.95 -9.14 -4.95
CA SER A 145 18.22 -8.39 -6.18
C SER A 145 17.10 -7.39 -6.49
N LYS A 146 17.47 -6.14 -6.76
CA LYS A 146 16.57 -5.09 -7.25
C LYS A 146 16.61 -4.94 -8.78
N GLU A 147 17.45 -5.73 -9.44
CA GLU A 147 17.60 -5.72 -10.89
C GLU A 147 16.41 -6.39 -11.57
N PHE A 148 15.87 -5.73 -12.59
CA PHE A 148 14.84 -6.29 -13.47
C PHE A 148 15.52 -6.99 -14.64
N THR A 149 15.26 -8.28 -14.80
CA THR A 149 15.87 -9.11 -15.86
C THR A 149 14.86 -9.72 -16.82
N ASP A 150 13.56 -9.58 -16.52
CA ASP A 150 12.49 -10.08 -17.38
C ASP A 150 12.46 -9.27 -18.70
N PRO A 151 12.74 -9.89 -19.85
CA PRO A 151 12.71 -9.20 -21.13
C PRO A 151 11.32 -8.67 -21.49
N ASP A 152 10.24 -9.29 -21.04
CA ASP A 152 8.88 -8.79 -21.33
C ASP A 152 8.65 -7.46 -20.62
N PHE A 153 9.10 -7.34 -19.36
CA PHE A 153 9.06 -6.08 -18.62
C PHE A 153 9.97 -5.02 -19.26
N LEU A 154 11.24 -5.36 -19.52
CA LEU A 154 12.21 -4.40 -20.05
C LEU A 154 11.84 -3.86 -21.44
N ASN A 155 11.24 -4.70 -22.29
CA ASN A 155 10.83 -4.34 -23.65
C ASN A 155 9.40 -3.79 -23.74
N SER A 156 8.65 -3.80 -22.63
CA SER A 156 7.34 -3.15 -22.56
C SER A 156 7.48 -1.68 -22.93
N ALA A 157 6.54 -1.20 -23.74
CA ALA A 157 6.65 0.10 -24.38
C ALA A 157 5.37 0.90 -24.34
N PHE A 158 5.55 2.21 -24.25
CA PHE A 158 4.49 3.20 -24.13
C PHE A 158 4.70 4.31 -25.16
N MET A 159 3.62 4.98 -25.52
CA MET A 159 3.64 6.08 -26.49
C MET A 159 3.27 7.39 -25.78
N PHE A 160 4.11 8.41 -25.92
CA PHE A 160 3.89 9.75 -25.36
C PHE A 160 4.07 10.82 -26.44
N TYR A 161 3.43 11.96 -26.27
CA TYR A 161 3.77 13.15 -27.03
C TYR A 161 4.90 13.90 -26.34
N ASP A 162 5.92 14.30 -27.10
CA ASP A 162 6.98 15.18 -26.61
C ASP A 162 6.56 16.66 -26.66
N GLU A 163 7.46 17.56 -26.25
CA GLU A 163 7.24 19.02 -26.26
C GLU A 163 7.09 19.63 -27.66
N GLU A 164 7.59 18.94 -28.69
CA GLU A 164 7.46 19.32 -30.10
C GLU A 164 6.21 18.72 -30.77
N LYS A 165 5.40 17.96 -30.02
CA LYS A 165 4.18 17.26 -30.44
C LYS A 165 4.44 16.07 -31.36
N ASN A 166 5.62 15.49 -31.31
CA ASN A 166 5.90 14.21 -31.96
C ASN A 166 5.41 13.07 -31.07
N LEU A 167 4.88 12.02 -31.69
CA LEU A 167 4.52 10.80 -30.99
C LEU A 167 5.77 9.90 -30.86
N VAL A 168 6.25 9.70 -29.65
CA VAL A 168 7.49 8.98 -29.33
C VAL A 168 7.16 7.66 -28.62
N ARG A 169 7.83 6.59 -29.02
CA ARG A 169 7.80 5.29 -28.33
C ARG A 169 8.96 5.21 -27.35
N ILE A 170 8.69 4.94 -26.08
CA ILE A 170 9.70 4.67 -25.06
C ILE A 170 9.52 3.26 -24.51
N THR A 171 10.61 2.62 -24.10
CA THR A 171 10.58 1.32 -23.40
C THR A 171 10.87 1.49 -21.92
N VAL A 172 10.52 0.50 -21.10
CA VAL A 172 10.85 0.50 -19.67
C VAL A 172 12.36 0.61 -19.44
N VAL A 173 13.19 -0.08 -20.24
CA VAL A 173 14.65 -0.02 -20.10
C VAL A 173 15.22 1.39 -20.30
N ASP A 174 14.57 2.23 -21.11
CA ASP A 174 14.98 3.62 -21.33
C ASP A 174 14.77 4.49 -20.07
N ALA A 175 13.88 4.07 -19.17
CA ALA A 175 13.46 4.82 -17.98
C ALA A 175 14.04 4.31 -16.65
N LEU A 176 14.84 3.23 -16.64
CA LEU A 176 15.40 2.67 -15.41
C LEU A 176 16.46 3.60 -14.75
N ASP A 177 17.07 4.48 -15.53
CA ASP A 177 18.13 5.40 -15.09
C ASP A 177 17.71 6.85 -15.33
N HIS A 178 17.12 7.46 -14.28
CA HIS A 178 16.67 8.84 -14.30
C HIS A 178 17.78 9.85 -14.67
N LYS A 179 19.06 9.52 -14.41
CA LYS A 179 20.19 10.40 -14.77
C LYS A 179 20.41 10.46 -16.27
N LYS A 180 20.19 9.35 -16.98
CA LYS A 180 20.20 9.33 -18.47
C LYS A 180 19.03 10.10 -19.05
N MET A 181 17.92 10.17 -18.33
CA MET A 181 16.77 11.02 -18.67
C MET A 181 17.01 12.51 -18.36
N GLY A 182 18.12 12.86 -17.70
CA GLY A 182 18.54 14.24 -17.48
C GLY A 182 17.97 14.92 -16.23
N TYR A 183 17.48 14.15 -15.25
CA TYR A 183 16.98 14.71 -13.98
C TYR A 183 17.49 13.96 -12.75
N GLU A 184 17.49 14.64 -11.61
CA GLU A 184 17.76 14.06 -10.29
C GLU A 184 16.89 14.74 -9.23
N TYR A 185 16.69 14.08 -8.08
CA TYR A 185 16.01 14.66 -6.94
C TYR A 185 16.99 15.34 -5.98
N GLU A 186 16.58 16.50 -5.45
CA GLU A 186 17.31 17.13 -4.36
C GLU A 186 17.39 16.19 -3.14
N HIS A 187 18.59 16.08 -2.57
CA HIS A 187 18.80 15.31 -1.36
C HIS A 187 18.01 15.92 -0.20
N SER A 188 17.24 15.09 0.49
CA SER A 188 16.49 15.47 1.68
C SER A 188 16.51 14.32 2.68
N HIS A 189 16.47 14.67 3.97
CA HIS A 189 16.43 13.69 5.05
C HIS A 189 15.22 12.76 4.91
N ILE A 190 15.44 11.46 5.16
CA ILE A 190 14.45 10.40 5.00
C ILE A 190 14.16 9.79 6.38
N PRO A 191 13.24 10.39 7.17
CA PRO A 191 13.05 10.02 8.57
C PRO A 191 12.44 8.64 8.77
N TRP A 192 11.67 8.14 7.80
CA TRP A 192 10.98 6.86 7.91
C TRP A 192 11.92 5.64 7.88
N ILE A 193 13.20 5.78 7.51
CA ILE A 193 14.15 4.66 7.53
C ILE A 193 14.33 4.10 8.95
N ASP A 194 14.17 4.93 9.97
CA ASP A 194 14.35 4.56 11.38
C ASP A 194 13.04 4.13 12.06
N TYR A 195 11.93 4.02 11.30
CA TYR A 195 10.59 3.72 11.82
C TYR A 195 10.20 2.23 11.69
N ARG A 196 11.20 1.34 11.80
CA ARG A 196 10.92 -0.08 12.03
C ARG A 196 10.11 -0.23 13.32
N PRO A 197 8.97 -0.94 13.32
CA PRO A 197 8.24 -1.22 14.55
C PRO A 197 9.14 -1.84 15.63
N GLN A 198 9.06 -1.33 16.85
CA GLN A 198 9.88 -1.83 17.96
C GLN A 198 9.52 -3.28 18.28
N GLN A 199 10.55 -4.09 18.52
CA GLN A 199 10.36 -5.48 18.91
C GLN A 199 9.66 -5.57 20.27
N LYS A 200 8.60 -6.38 20.35
CA LYS A 200 7.94 -6.72 21.61
C LYS A 200 8.84 -7.57 22.49
N LEU A 201 8.90 -7.25 23.77
CA LEU A 201 9.66 -8.02 24.75
C LEU A 201 9.03 -9.39 25.04
N VAL A 202 7.71 -9.47 24.95
CA VAL A 202 6.93 -10.68 25.26
C VAL A 202 6.01 -10.99 24.08
N PRO A 203 5.98 -12.25 23.60
CA PRO A 203 5.02 -12.66 22.57
C PRO A 203 3.59 -12.51 23.06
N ALA A 204 2.67 -12.37 22.11
CA ALA A 204 1.24 -12.38 22.41
C ALA A 204 0.79 -13.72 23.02
N ASN A 205 -0.26 -13.68 23.85
CA ASN A 205 -0.87 -14.89 24.39
C ASN A 205 -1.78 -15.55 23.35
N PHE A 206 -1.22 -16.48 22.57
CA PHE A 206 -1.96 -17.20 21.53
C PHE A 206 -3.20 -17.93 22.05
N GLU A 207 -3.15 -18.53 23.25
CA GLU A 207 -4.30 -19.24 23.81
C GLU A 207 -5.47 -18.30 24.11
N SER A 208 -5.18 -17.08 24.57
CA SER A 208 -6.18 -16.03 24.77
C SER A 208 -6.74 -15.52 23.44
N LEU A 209 -5.87 -15.25 22.48
CA LEU A 209 -6.24 -14.72 21.16
C LEU A 209 -7.08 -15.71 20.34
N SER A 210 -6.68 -16.98 20.33
CA SER A 210 -7.36 -18.05 19.58
C SER A 210 -8.80 -18.27 20.04
N LYS A 211 -9.12 -18.02 21.32
CA LYS A 211 -10.49 -18.06 21.85
C LYS A 211 -11.43 -17.04 21.20
N LYS A 212 -10.88 -15.91 20.74
CA LYS A 212 -11.62 -14.86 20.01
C LYS A 212 -11.62 -15.07 18.48
N ALA A 213 -10.94 -16.10 17.97
CA ALA A 213 -10.73 -16.32 16.55
C ALA A 213 -11.51 -17.53 16.01
N GLN A 214 -11.79 -17.52 14.72
CA GLN A 214 -12.40 -18.65 14.01
C GLN A 214 -11.35 -19.41 13.19
N THR A 215 -11.63 -20.66 12.80
CA THR A 215 -10.77 -21.36 11.84
C THR A 215 -11.04 -20.88 10.41
N ALA A 216 -10.03 -20.88 9.55
CA ALA A 216 -10.19 -20.45 8.15
C ALA A 216 -11.32 -21.18 7.42
N LYS A 217 -11.44 -22.50 7.64
CA LYS A 217 -12.51 -23.35 7.07
C LYS A 217 -13.92 -22.93 7.49
N LYS A 218 -14.08 -22.34 8.67
CA LYS A 218 -15.38 -21.90 9.19
C LYS A 218 -15.72 -20.48 8.73
N LEU A 219 -14.71 -19.62 8.62
CA LEU A 219 -14.88 -18.21 8.28
C LEU A 219 -15.07 -17.97 6.78
N PHE A 220 -14.34 -18.72 5.94
CA PHE A 220 -14.28 -18.47 4.50
C PHE A 220 -15.14 -19.44 3.69
N PRO A 221 -15.76 -19.01 2.58
CA PRO A 221 -15.63 -17.68 1.95
C PRO A 221 -16.42 -16.59 2.69
N LEU A 222 -15.76 -15.45 2.93
CA LEU A 222 -16.34 -14.27 3.57
C LEU A 222 -16.97 -13.39 2.50
N LYS A 223 -18.32 -13.30 2.51
CA LYS A 223 -19.11 -12.55 1.50
C LYS A 223 -19.30 -11.07 1.79
N ALA A 224 -18.80 -10.59 2.93
CA ALA A 224 -18.74 -9.19 3.28
C ALA A 224 -17.91 -9.06 4.56
N LEU A 225 -16.71 -8.51 4.45
CA LEU A 225 -16.00 -7.94 5.59
C LEU A 225 -16.72 -6.64 5.95
N ASN A 226 -17.36 -6.56 7.12
CA ASN A 226 -18.09 -5.37 7.57
C ASN A 226 -17.65 -4.93 8.98
N ASN A 227 -16.62 -5.58 9.53
CA ASN A 227 -16.10 -5.45 10.88
C ASN A 227 -14.78 -6.24 10.95
N THR A 228 -14.03 -6.03 12.04
CA THR A 228 -12.85 -6.82 12.37
C THR A 228 -13.17 -8.31 12.47
N VAL A 229 -12.41 -9.14 11.74
CA VAL A 229 -12.46 -10.61 11.85
C VAL A 229 -11.11 -11.15 12.32
N ARG A 230 -11.15 -12.21 13.11
CA ARG A 230 -9.96 -12.90 13.63
C ARG A 230 -9.99 -14.35 13.16
N VAL A 231 -8.90 -14.80 12.55
CA VAL A 231 -8.78 -16.14 11.99
C VAL A 231 -7.49 -16.82 12.41
N ILE A 232 -7.58 -18.07 12.86
CA ILE A 232 -6.43 -18.92 13.13
C ILE A 232 -5.92 -19.46 11.80
N VAL A 233 -4.66 -19.18 11.50
CA VAL A 233 -3.98 -19.60 10.27
C VAL A 233 -2.77 -20.47 10.63
N PRO A 234 -2.75 -21.75 10.24
CA PRO A 234 -1.60 -22.61 10.42
C PRO A 234 -0.40 -22.10 9.61
N LYS A 235 0.79 -22.24 10.18
CA LYS A 235 2.05 -21.94 9.53
C LYS A 235 2.63 -23.20 8.90
N PRO A 236 3.36 -23.09 7.78
CA PRO A 236 4.07 -24.22 7.20
C PRO A 236 5.29 -24.64 8.03
N ALA A 237 5.89 -23.73 8.81
CA ALA A 237 6.96 -24.04 9.76
C ALA A 237 6.77 -23.33 11.11
N LYS A 238 7.41 -23.86 12.15
CA LYS A 238 7.38 -23.25 13.49
C LYS A 238 8.31 -22.04 13.58
N GLY A 239 8.02 -21.11 14.49
CA GLY A 239 8.90 -19.98 14.79
C GLY A 239 9.05 -18.95 13.65
N LYS A 240 10.24 -18.37 13.48
CA LYS A 240 10.48 -17.21 12.60
C LYS A 240 10.85 -17.59 11.16
N ALA A 241 10.11 -18.52 10.56
CA ALA A 241 10.38 -18.96 9.19
C ALA A 241 10.10 -17.83 8.17
N ASP A 242 10.79 -17.87 7.03
CA ASP A 242 10.58 -16.92 5.92
C ASP A 242 9.30 -17.28 5.17
N GLU A 243 8.22 -16.57 5.51
CA GLU A 243 6.86 -16.91 5.13
C GLU A 243 6.10 -15.68 4.63
N THR A 244 5.09 -15.92 3.81
CA THR A 244 4.20 -14.90 3.25
C THR A 244 2.76 -15.22 3.61
N LEU A 245 2.04 -14.24 4.16
CA LEU A 245 0.59 -14.30 4.29
C LEU A 245 -0.04 -14.05 2.93
N VAL A 246 -0.93 -14.95 2.51
CA VAL A 246 -1.72 -14.79 1.28
C VAL A 246 -3.19 -14.65 1.66
N VAL A 247 -3.77 -13.50 1.34
CA VAL A 247 -5.22 -13.30 1.37
C VAL A 247 -5.75 -13.57 -0.03
N GLU A 248 -6.56 -14.61 -0.16
CA GLU A 248 -6.87 -15.25 -1.46
C GLU A 248 -8.19 -14.79 -2.06
N ASN A 249 -8.15 -14.54 -3.36
CA ASN A 249 -9.28 -14.17 -4.21
C ASN A 249 -10.16 -13.08 -3.57
N ILE A 250 -9.51 -11.97 -3.28
CA ILE A 250 -10.16 -10.73 -2.85
C ILE A 250 -10.98 -10.23 -4.04
N VAL A 251 -12.30 -10.25 -3.93
CA VAL A 251 -13.21 -9.74 -4.97
C VAL A 251 -13.69 -8.35 -4.57
N THR A 252 -13.40 -7.37 -5.41
CA THR A 252 -13.70 -5.95 -5.14
C THR A 252 -14.56 -5.35 -6.24
N ASP A 253 -15.33 -4.31 -5.88
CA ASP A 253 -16.02 -3.44 -6.83
C ASP A 253 -15.05 -2.34 -7.27
N ASN A 254 -14.73 -2.30 -8.57
CA ASN A 254 -13.73 -1.37 -9.11
C ASN A 254 -14.18 0.10 -9.06
N THR A 255 -15.47 0.35 -8.86
CA THR A 255 -16.00 1.72 -8.75
C THR A 255 -15.99 2.24 -7.31
N LYS A 256 -15.50 1.47 -6.34
CA LYS A 256 -15.50 1.84 -4.93
C LYS A 256 -14.09 1.86 -4.36
N LEU A 257 -13.89 2.74 -3.38
CA LEU A 257 -12.72 2.71 -2.53
C LEU A 257 -12.84 1.47 -1.66
N VAL A 258 -11.81 0.65 -1.67
CA VAL A 258 -11.73 -0.55 -0.83
C VAL A 258 -10.47 -0.49 -0.02
N LYS A 259 -10.59 -0.73 1.29
CA LYS A 259 -9.46 -0.86 2.19
C LYS A 259 -9.71 -1.89 3.29
N PHE A 260 -8.67 -2.65 3.61
CA PHE A 260 -8.57 -3.35 4.88
C PHE A 260 -7.11 -3.45 5.33
N ASP A 261 -6.91 -3.59 6.63
CA ASP A 261 -5.61 -3.76 7.29
C ASP A 261 -5.50 -5.18 7.85
N GLY A 262 -4.29 -5.73 7.78
CA GLY A 262 -3.94 -7.03 8.34
C GLY A 262 -3.02 -6.87 9.55
N PHE A 263 -3.32 -7.61 10.62
CA PHE A 263 -2.47 -7.71 11.79
C PHE A 263 -2.24 -9.17 12.17
N ILE A 264 -1.09 -9.46 12.78
CA ILE A 264 -0.72 -10.79 13.26
C ILE A 264 -0.56 -10.76 14.77
N ASN A 265 -1.28 -11.64 15.46
CA ASN A 265 -1.24 -11.80 16.91
C ASN A 265 -1.56 -10.50 17.69
N ASP A 266 -2.47 -9.69 17.17
CA ASP A 266 -2.87 -8.42 17.79
C ASP A 266 -3.78 -8.59 19.03
N GLU A 267 -3.29 -8.10 20.17
CA GLU A 267 -3.96 -8.12 21.47
C GLU A 267 -4.69 -6.82 21.82
N ASP A 268 -4.31 -5.68 21.22
CA ASP A 268 -4.70 -4.36 21.73
C ASP A 268 -6.08 -3.92 21.22
N ASP A 269 -6.64 -4.59 20.20
CA ASP A 269 -7.97 -4.29 19.65
C ASP A 269 -8.09 -2.82 19.14
N LYS A 270 -6.97 -2.24 18.71
CA LYS A 270 -6.86 -0.85 18.18
C LYS A 270 -6.41 -0.82 16.72
N PRO A 271 -7.31 -1.06 15.76
CA PRO A 271 -6.93 -1.25 14.37
C PRO A 271 -6.53 0.04 13.62
N GLU A 272 -6.72 1.23 14.22
CA GLU A 272 -6.28 2.51 13.62
C GLU A 272 -4.83 2.88 14.00
N GLU A 273 -4.24 2.25 15.02
CA GLU A 273 -2.82 2.44 15.41
C GLU A 273 -1.97 1.43 14.62
N VAL A 274 -1.45 1.84 13.46
CA VAL A 274 -0.66 0.97 12.56
C VAL A 274 0.85 1.09 12.76
N ASP A 275 1.30 1.96 13.66
CA ASP A 275 2.69 2.09 14.11
C ASP A 275 3.11 0.99 15.11
N ARG A 276 2.65 -0.24 14.87
CA ARG A 276 2.74 -1.37 15.80
C ARG A 276 3.44 -2.57 15.18
N ALA A 277 4.04 -3.40 16.03
CA ALA A 277 4.78 -4.60 15.61
C ALA A 277 3.90 -5.62 14.88
N GLU A 278 2.62 -5.67 15.24
CA GLU A 278 1.64 -6.62 14.71
C GLU A 278 1.10 -6.26 13.33
N TYR A 279 1.28 -5.02 12.87
CA TYR A 279 0.75 -4.55 11.59
C TYR A 279 1.52 -5.17 10.41
N ALA A 280 0.82 -5.94 9.59
CA ALA A 280 1.38 -6.67 8.45
C ALA A 280 1.30 -5.89 7.13
N GLY A 281 0.41 -4.91 7.03
CA GLY A 281 0.16 -4.16 5.81
C GLY A 281 -1.32 -4.01 5.49
N SER A 282 -1.62 -3.26 4.44
CA SER A 282 -2.98 -2.98 3.98
C SER A 282 -3.21 -3.49 2.56
N TYR A 283 -4.47 -3.76 2.27
CA TYR A 283 -5.00 -3.73 0.93
C TYR A 283 -5.68 -2.39 0.69
N THR A 284 -5.37 -1.73 -0.42
CA THR A 284 -6.06 -0.50 -0.84
C THR A 284 -6.36 -0.58 -2.33
N GLN A 285 -7.50 -0.04 -2.73
CA GLN A 285 -7.89 0.07 -4.14
C GLN A 285 -8.62 1.39 -4.36
N LEU A 286 -8.10 2.19 -5.29
CA LEU A 286 -8.76 3.43 -5.71
C LEU A 286 -9.94 3.13 -6.66
N PRO A 287 -11.06 3.88 -6.54
CA PRO A 287 -12.10 3.87 -7.56
C PRO A 287 -11.55 4.20 -8.95
N HIS A 288 -12.01 3.47 -9.97
CA HIS A 288 -11.65 3.77 -11.35
C HIS A 288 -12.74 3.34 -12.33
N ARG A 289 -12.87 4.08 -13.43
CA ARG A 289 -13.86 3.78 -14.48
C ARG A 289 -13.31 2.68 -15.39
N VAL A 290 -13.79 1.45 -15.19
CA VAL A 290 -13.44 0.29 -16.01
C VAL A 290 -14.66 -0.43 -16.57
N LYS A 291 -14.44 -1.18 -17.67
CA LYS A 291 -15.49 -2.01 -18.28
C LYS A 291 -15.96 -3.12 -17.34
N ALA A 292 -15.04 -3.74 -16.61
CA ALA A 292 -15.36 -4.78 -15.62
C ALA A 292 -15.71 -4.14 -14.27
N LYS A 293 -16.93 -4.39 -13.78
CA LYS A 293 -17.38 -3.87 -12.48
C LYS A 293 -16.62 -4.46 -11.30
N GLN A 294 -16.06 -5.67 -11.45
CA GLN A 294 -15.34 -6.35 -10.39
C GLN A 294 -13.96 -6.78 -10.85
N SER A 295 -13.01 -6.83 -9.92
CA SER A 295 -11.73 -7.49 -10.11
C SER A 295 -11.51 -8.52 -9.01
N THR A 296 -10.58 -9.44 -9.25
CA THR A 296 -10.17 -10.45 -8.28
C THR A 296 -8.66 -10.53 -8.26
N GLY A 297 -8.09 -10.68 -7.07
CA GLY A 297 -6.70 -11.12 -6.94
C GLY A 297 -6.30 -11.31 -5.49
N ASN A 298 -4.99 -11.40 -5.25
CA ASN A 298 -4.46 -11.82 -3.96
C ASN A 298 -3.63 -10.70 -3.33
N LEU A 299 -3.65 -10.63 -2.00
CA LEU A 299 -2.68 -9.82 -1.26
C LEU A 299 -1.59 -10.74 -0.71
N TYR A 300 -0.33 -10.32 -0.89
CA TYR A 300 0.85 -10.99 -0.36
C TYR A 300 1.51 -10.06 0.65
N LEU A 301 1.63 -10.49 1.90
CA LEU A 301 2.30 -9.73 2.96
C LEU A 301 3.45 -10.56 3.53
N ASN A 302 4.66 -10.01 3.49
CA ASN A 302 5.87 -10.66 3.99
C ASN A 302 5.88 -10.65 5.52
N LEU A 303 6.12 -11.81 6.14
CA LEU A 303 6.00 -11.97 7.60
C LEU A 303 7.32 -12.06 8.34
N LYS A 304 8.45 -12.22 7.63
CA LYS A 304 9.76 -12.47 8.25
C LYS A 304 10.13 -11.42 9.28
N GLU A 305 10.13 -10.14 8.89
CA GLU A 305 10.48 -9.06 9.81
C GLU A 305 9.40 -8.88 10.87
N LEU A 306 8.13 -9.01 10.49
CA LEU A 306 7.01 -8.94 11.42
C LEU A 306 7.16 -9.97 12.55
N TYR A 307 7.53 -11.22 12.23
CA TYR A 307 7.76 -12.28 13.21
C TYR A 307 8.88 -11.97 14.20
N GLU A 308 9.92 -11.28 13.73
CA GLU A 308 10.94 -10.72 14.62
C GLU A 308 10.33 -9.64 15.51
N ASN A 309 9.58 -8.69 14.94
CA ASN A 309 9.01 -7.55 15.64
C ASN A 309 7.98 -7.98 16.72
N ILE A 310 7.09 -8.92 16.44
CA ILE A 310 6.15 -9.45 17.45
C ILE A 310 6.79 -10.44 18.42
N ASN A 311 8.06 -10.77 18.21
CA ASN A 311 8.81 -11.78 18.96
C ASN A 311 8.06 -13.12 19.05
N ILE A 312 7.59 -13.64 17.90
CA ILE A 312 6.84 -14.90 17.84
C ILE A 312 7.60 -16.05 18.52
N ALA A 313 6.90 -16.94 19.21
CA ALA A 313 7.54 -18.04 19.91
C ALA A 313 8.07 -19.09 18.91
N ASP A 314 9.20 -19.72 19.25
CA ASP A 314 9.89 -20.67 18.35
C ASP A 314 9.07 -21.93 18.06
N ASP A 315 8.14 -22.29 18.96
CA ASP A 315 7.30 -23.47 18.85
C ASP A 315 5.90 -23.20 18.26
N ASP A 316 5.56 -21.93 18.00
CA ASP A 316 4.30 -21.50 17.38
C ASP A 316 4.16 -22.08 15.97
N ASP A 317 3.15 -22.93 15.79
CA ASP A 317 2.78 -23.54 14.50
C ASP A 317 1.56 -22.87 13.83
N SER A 318 1.01 -21.84 14.46
CA SER A 318 -0.17 -21.10 14.01
C SER A 318 -0.08 -19.65 14.47
N VAL A 319 -0.76 -18.75 13.75
CA VAL A 319 -0.97 -17.35 14.18
C VAL A 319 -2.44 -16.99 14.15
N VAL A 320 -2.80 -15.94 14.86
CA VAL A 320 -4.11 -15.29 14.70
C VAL A 320 -3.93 -14.09 13.78
N VAL A 321 -4.57 -14.14 12.61
CA VAL A 321 -4.64 -13.01 11.69
C VAL A 321 -5.91 -12.22 11.98
N THR A 322 -5.74 -10.92 12.23
CA THR A 322 -6.84 -9.96 12.34
C THR A 322 -6.95 -9.20 11.03
N ILE A 323 -8.13 -9.19 10.42
CA ILE A 323 -8.42 -8.38 9.23
C ILE A 323 -9.44 -7.32 9.63
N ASN A 324 -9.11 -6.05 9.45
CA ASN A 324 -9.97 -4.92 9.76
C ASN A 324 -10.26 -4.08 8.52
N GLY A 325 -11.52 -3.95 8.14
CA GLY A 325 -11.93 -3.15 6.98
C GLY A 325 -13.36 -3.46 6.58
N ASP A 326 -13.77 -2.93 5.43
CA ASP A 326 -15.17 -2.94 5.01
C ASP A 326 -15.36 -3.27 3.53
N ALA A 327 -16.52 -3.84 3.22
CA ALA A 327 -17.09 -4.07 1.89
C ALA A 327 -16.24 -4.92 0.92
N VAL A 328 -15.55 -5.95 1.44
CA VAL A 328 -14.71 -6.86 0.65
C VAL A 328 -15.15 -8.31 0.76
N ASN A 329 -15.11 -9.03 -0.36
CA ASN A 329 -15.27 -10.49 -0.37
C ASN A 329 -13.89 -11.14 -0.38
N ILE A 330 -13.66 -12.10 0.51
CA ILE A 330 -12.39 -12.82 0.62
C ILE A 330 -12.70 -14.31 0.61
N ASN A 331 -12.07 -15.09 -0.27
CA ASN A 331 -12.39 -16.53 -0.37
C ASN A 331 -11.52 -17.41 0.52
N GLY A 332 -10.36 -16.94 0.95
CA GLY A 332 -9.44 -17.74 1.74
C GLY A 332 -8.28 -16.95 2.31
N ILE A 333 -7.54 -17.61 3.19
CA ILE A 333 -6.31 -17.10 3.76
C ILE A 333 -5.39 -18.28 4.04
N LYS A 334 -4.09 -18.10 3.82
CA LYS A 334 -3.06 -19.09 4.13
C LYS A 334 -1.71 -18.45 4.34
N ILE A 335 -0.81 -19.17 4.99
CA ILE A 335 0.61 -18.83 5.05
C ILE A 335 1.37 -19.86 4.22
N ILE A 336 2.26 -19.38 3.36
CA ILE A 336 3.11 -20.23 2.52
C ILE A 336 4.59 -19.92 2.80
N PRO A 337 5.49 -20.91 2.62
CA PRO A 337 6.92 -20.62 2.56
C PRO A 337 7.16 -19.61 1.44
N ARG A 338 8.07 -18.65 1.67
CA ARG A 338 8.39 -17.69 0.62
C ARG A 338 9.10 -18.39 -0.52
N VAL A 339 8.59 -18.18 -1.74
CA VAL A 339 9.24 -18.64 -2.97
C VAL A 339 9.99 -17.44 -3.53
N ASN A 340 11.32 -17.55 -3.63
CA ASN A 340 12.20 -16.48 -4.13
C ASN A 340 12.10 -16.29 -5.64
#